data_AF-A0A952CBL6-F1
#
_entry.id   AF-A0A952CBL6-F1
#
_cell.length_a   1.000
_cell.length_b   1.000
_cell.length_c   1.000
_cell.angle_alpha   90.00
_cell.angle_beta   90.00
_cell.angle_gamma   90.00
#
_symmetry.space_group_name_H-M   'P 1'
#
loop_
_entity.id
_entity.type
_entity.pdbx_description
1 polymer ?
#
loop_
_entity_poly.entity_id
_entity_poly.type
_entity_poly.pdbx_seq_one_letter_code
_entity_poly.pdbx_strand_id
1 'polypeptide(L)'
;DPAQLEMLVRGLEQRAIRPFQNALPDKPWWLEVNNNWLTCIVGGLGVAGMALDGLHPDARGLVDFATPRLERSLADYGPEGEFNEGIGYAGAIGLMTDYYTALLGWSDGRENRLASAPFPQMARWFISMTVPPGHLFSFGDGKLNAPLKADWMAAIAAAAQDSVLQDFAVRFRSVNADPVQLLCLDPDLQPRSATGRLPLGRAYRAHGACVSSRTSWDWDKTACVVGGKARREDNHEHNDPGQVVIYGEGRPLIVDWGTHGATYPAGFFTENRFRYFDTQAFGHNVLVFGGRDMASCYELHPRFTQGALHGKRALHAQGRIVSAEFDDTWGGRWTIDTAPAWTGVKRNLRTVLHVHPGIVIVLDDAELEQTETISLRWNTIQKPQLTADGAFVLELDDVSLAAQVISLDGQPVTHRLGNQHYTAPWNQDQFGIELPARDCPYVETLLTSDRCRLLALFAVQPGNRTTAWSRQKNTLSGLSGDTSIEIELSADHVIVRSASHHRTWQL
;
A
#
# COMPACT_ATOMS: atom_id res chain seq x y z
N ASP A 1 -23.16 30.90 26.30
CA ASP A 1 -24.57 30.89 26.75
C ASP A 1 -24.85 29.55 27.43
N PRO A 2 -25.27 29.51 28.71
CA PRO A 2 -25.58 28.27 29.41
C PRO A 2 -26.64 27.39 28.72
N ALA A 3 -27.65 27.99 28.07
CA ALA A 3 -28.69 27.23 27.37
C ALA A 3 -28.13 26.51 26.14
N GLN A 4 -27.22 27.15 25.41
CA GLN A 4 -26.49 26.50 24.31
C GLN A 4 -25.60 25.36 24.80
N LEU A 5 -24.90 25.55 25.92
CA LEU A 5 -24.07 24.49 26.51
C LEU A 5 -24.92 23.27 26.90
N GLU A 6 -26.02 23.48 27.60
CA GLU A 6 -26.96 22.41 27.97
C GLU A 6 -27.51 21.69 26.74
N MET A 7 -27.88 22.44 25.69
CA MET A 7 -28.33 21.88 24.42
C MET A 7 -27.26 20.97 23.78
N LEU A 8 -25.99 21.39 23.78
CA LEU A 8 -24.88 20.60 23.22
C LEU A 8 -24.63 19.33 24.04
N VAL A 9 -24.58 19.43 25.37
CA VAL A 9 -24.39 18.29 26.26
C VAL A 9 -25.51 17.26 26.06
N ARG A 10 -26.78 17.70 26.09
CA ARG A 10 -27.94 16.83 25.87
C ARG A 10 -27.95 16.22 24.46
N GLY A 11 -27.51 16.98 23.46
CA GLY A 11 -27.38 16.49 22.09
C GLY A 11 -26.39 15.33 21.97
N LEU A 12 -25.19 15.48 22.56
CA LEU A 12 -24.17 14.43 22.61
C LEU A 12 -24.62 13.23 23.43
N GLU A 13 -25.32 13.45 24.54
CA GLU A 13 -25.92 12.36 25.32
C GLU A 13 -26.86 11.51 24.45
N GLN A 14 -27.84 12.15 23.79
CA GLN A 14 -28.87 11.46 23.02
C GLN A 14 -28.35 10.80 21.75
N ARG A 15 -27.37 11.40 21.08
CA ARG A 15 -26.91 10.97 19.75
C ARG A 15 -25.62 10.15 19.75
N ALA A 16 -24.79 10.26 20.78
CA ALA A 16 -23.52 9.54 20.87
C ALA A 16 -23.45 8.61 22.08
N ILE A 17 -23.62 9.15 23.30
CA ILE A 17 -23.35 8.40 24.54
C ILE A 17 -24.36 7.27 24.75
N ARG A 18 -25.66 7.57 24.75
CA ARG A 18 -26.71 6.57 25.01
C ARG A 18 -26.78 5.50 23.92
N PRO A 19 -26.73 5.83 22.61
CA PRO A 19 -26.69 4.81 21.56
C PRO A 19 -25.50 3.86 21.70
N PHE A 20 -24.31 4.38 22.01
CA PHE A 20 -23.13 3.56 22.25
C PHE A 20 -23.32 2.62 23.44
N GLN A 21 -23.72 3.16 24.60
CA GLN A 21 -23.93 2.37 25.82
C GLN A 21 -24.97 1.27 25.60
N ASN A 22 -26.05 1.58 24.88
CA ASN A 22 -27.11 0.62 24.55
C ASN A 22 -26.62 -0.50 23.62
N ALA A 23 -25.59 -0.26 22.81
CA ALA A 23 -25.00 -1.27 21.95
C ALA A 23 -24.01 -2.19 22.69
N LEU A 24 -23.43 -1.76 23.83
CA LEU A 24 -22.40 -2.54 24.54
C LEU A 24 -22.85 -3.96 24.97
N PRO A 25 -24.08 -4.19 25.47
CA PRO A 25 -24.53 -5.53 25.85
C PRO A 25 -24.50 -6.54 24.70
N ASP A 26 -24.70 -6.08 23.46
CA ASP A 26 -24.66 -6.91 22.26
C ASP A 26 -23.23 -7.30 21.85
N LYS A 27 -22.22 -6.74 22.55
CA LYS A 27 -20.79 -6.96 22.31
C LYS A 27 -20.43 -6.84 20.82
N PRO A 28 -20.64 -5.66 20.23
CA PRO A 28 -20.47 -5.44 18.80
C PRO A 28 -19.04 -5.73 18.35
N TRP A 29 -18.90 -6.20 17.13
CA TRP A 29 -17.61 -6.63 16.57
C TRP A 29 -16.53 -5.55 16.60
N TRP A 30 -16.92 -4.28 16.41
CA TRP A 30 -15.99 -3.14 16.37
C TRP A 30 -15.36 -2.83 17.74
N LEU A 31 -15.79 -3.48 18.83
CA LEU A 31 -15.11 -3.43 20.13
C LEU A 31 -14.00 -4.48 20.29
N GLU A 32 -14.09 -5.57 19.53
CA GLU A 32 -13.27 -6.77 19.72
C GLU A 32 -12.23 -6.95 18.64
N VAL A 33 -12.54 -6.46 17.44
CA VAL A 33 -11.64 -6.46 16.31
C VAL A 33 -10.87 -5.15 16.29
N ASN A 34 -9.54 -5.24 16.26
CA ASN A 34 -8.66 -4.09 16.18
C ASN A 34 -8.51 -3.64 14.72
N ASN A 35 -9.47 -2.82 14.27
CA ASN A 35 -9.43 -2.12 12.99
C ASN A 35 -9.82 -0.64 13.18
N ASN A 36 -9.85 0.11 12.10
CA ASN A 36 -10.22 1.51 12.08
C ASN A 36 -11.54 1.83 12.82
N TRP A 37 -12.53 0.94 12.84
CA TRP A 37 -13.80 1.16 13.54
C TRP A 37 -13.64 1.30 15.05
N LEU A 38 -12.73 0.51 15.66
CA LEU A 38 -12.41 0.65 17.07
C LEU A 38 -11.89 2.07 17.36
N THR A 39 -10.92 2.52 16.56
CA THR A 39 -10.32 3.85 16.72
C THR A 39 -11.32 4.97 16.48
N CYS A 40 -12.20 4.82 15.49
CA CYS A 40 -13.21 5.82 15.13
C CYS A 40 -14.30 5.93 16.20
N ILE A 41 -14.91 4.81 16.60
CA ILE A 41 -16.06 4.82 17.51
C ILE A 41 -15.59 5.06 18.94
N VAL A 42 -14.65 4.24 19.42
CA VAL A 42 -14.22 4.29 20.82
C VAL A 42 -13.34 5.51 21.07
N GLY A 43 -12.45 5.86 20.12
CA GLY A 43 -11.64 7.07 20.22
C GLY A 43 -12.49 8.34 20.18
N GLY A 44 -13.44 8.44 19.24
CA GLY A 44 -14.36 9.57 19.17
C GLY A 44 -15.17 9.77 20.46
N LEU A 45 -15.64 8.69 21.08
CA LEU A 45 -16.35 8.76 22.37
C LEU A 45 -15.46 9.13 23.54
N GLY A 46 -14.21 8.66 23.55
CA GLY A 46 -13.26 9.09 24.57
C GLY A 46 -12.93 10.58 24.46
N VAL A 47 -12.76 11.11 23.24
CA VAL A 47 -12.63 12.57 23.00
C VAL A 47 -13.87 13.31 23.49
N ALA A 48 -15.08 12.81 23.21
CA ALA A 48 -16.32 13.39 23.74
C ALA A 48 -16.36 13.35 25.28
N GLY A 49 -15.89 12.27 25.90
CA GLY A 49 -15.75 12.15 27.36
C GLY A 49 -14.84 13.22 27.94
N MET A 50 -13.67 13.46 27.33
CA MET A 50 -12.76 14.52 27.76
C MET A 50 -13.39 15.91 27.64
N ALA A 51 -14.08 16.18 26.54
CA ALA A 51 -14.76 17.47 26.32
C ALA A 51 -15.93 17.71 27.28
N LEU A 52 -16.52 16.66 27.83
CA LEU A 52 -17.69 16.71 28.73
C LEU A 52 -17.33 16.50 30.21
N ASP A 53 -16.05 16.42 30.58
CA ASP A 53 -15.65 16.25 31.96
C ASP A 53 -16.11 17.44 32.82
N GLY A 54 -16.80 17.15 33.93
CA GLY A 54 -17.49 18.15 34.75
C GLY A 54 -18.84 18.64 34.20
N LEU A 55 -19.25 18.23 33.00
CA LEU A 55 -20.52 18.61 32.37
C LEU A 55 -21.51 17.43 32.20
N HIS A 56 -21.02 16.20 32.11
CA HIS A 56 -21.84 14.99 32.00
C HIS A 56 -21.38 13.91 33.00
N PRO A 57 -22.29 13.22 33.71
CA PRO A 57 -21.92 12.26 34.75
C PRO A 57 -21.06 11.09 34.24
N ASP A 58 -21.28 10.64 33.01
CA ASP A 58 -20.55 9.49 32.45
C ASP A 58 -19.21 9.87 31.78
N ALA A 59 -18.88 11.16 31.71
CA ALA A 59 -17.76 11.68 30.91
C ALA A 59 -16.44 10.95 31.19
N ARG A 60 -16.07 10.82 32.46
CA ARG A 60 -14.86 10.10 32.89
C ARG A 60 -14.90 8.61 32.55
N GLY A 61 -16.07 7.99 32.70
CA GLY A 61 -16.26 6.58 32.35
C GLY A 61 -16.04 6.30 30.86
N LEU A 62 -16.31 7.27 29.97
CA LEU A 62 -16.00 7.15 28.54
C LEU A 62 -14.49 7.17 28.29
N VAL A 63 -13.74 8.02 28.98
CA VAL A 63 -12.27 8.09 28.89
C VAL A 63 -11.62 6.82 29.43
N ASP A 64 -12.08 6.35 30.59
CA ASP A 64 -11.62 5.12 31.23
C ASP A 64 -11.95 3.88 30.37
N PHE A 65 -13.05 3.92 29.62
CA PHE A 65 -13.39 2.85 28.68
C PHE A 65 -12.50 2.89 27.43
N ALA A 66 -12.21 4.07 26.89
CA ALA A 66 -11.52 4.24 25.63
C ALA A 66 -10.01 3.96 25.73
N THR A 67 -9.32 4.57 26.70
CA THR A 67 -7.85 4.52 26.83
C THR A 67 -7.26 3.11 26.71
N PRO A 68 -7.67 2.11 27.52
CA PRO A 68 -7.05 0.77 27.45
C PRO A 68 -7.33 0.04 26.12
N ARG A 69 -8.42 0.38 25.42
CA ARG A 69 -8.76 -0.23 24.12
C ARG A 69 -7.95 0.38 22.98
N LEU A 70 -7.67 1.68 23.06
CA LEU A 70 -6.79 2.34 22.12
C LEU A 70 -5.34 1.90 22.33
N GLU A 71 -4.88 1.77 23.57
CA GLU A 71 -3.57 1.15 23.86
C GLU A 71 -3.49 -0.29 23.32
N ARG A 72 -4.55 -1.10 23.46
CA ARG A 72 -4.62 -2.44 22.85
C ARG A 72 -4.47 -2.37 21.32
N SER A 73 -5.10 -1.39 20.67
CA SER A 73 -5.01 -1.25 19.20
C SER A 73 -3.60 -0.87 18.72
N LEU A 74 -2.82 -0.15 19.53
CA LEU A 74 -1.42 0.18 19.21
C LEU A 74 -0.53 -1.07 19.14
N ALA A 75 -0.90 -2.15 19.85
CA ALA A 75 -0.16 -3.40 19.83
C ALA A 75 -0.31 -4.19 18.51
N ASP A 76 -1.28 -3.83 17.67
CA ASP A 76 -1.50 -4.48 16.37
C ASP A 76 -0.71 -3.83 15.24
N TYR A 77 0.00 -2.73 15.49
CA TYR A 77 0.93 -2.18 14.52
C TYR A 77 2.21 -3.00 14.47
N GLY A 78 2.84 -3.01 13.30
CA GLY A 78 4.13 -3.64 13.13
C GLY A 78 5.22 -2.97 13.98
N PRO A 79 6.34 -3.68 14.23
CA PRO A 79 7.42 -3.19 15.09
C PRO A 79 8.08 -1.90 14.57
N GLU A 80 7.91 -1.59 13.29
CA GLU A 80 8.40 -0.38 12.65
C GLU A 80 7.26 0.59 12.28
N GLY A 81 6.10 0.43 12.91
CA GLY A 81 4.93 1.29 12.75
C GLY A 81 4.04 0.92 11.56
N GLU A 82 4.22 -0.27 10.99
CA GLU A 82 3.41 -0.74 9.87
C GLU A 82 1.92 -0.79 10.24
N PHE A 83 1.06 -0.23 9.40
CA PHE A 83 -0.38 -0.30 9.59
C PHE A 83 -0.92 -1.69 9.26
N ASN A 84 -1.91 -2.15 10.02
CA ASN A 84 -2.45 -3.49 9.91
C ASN A 84 -3.47 -3.68 8.78
N GLU A 85 -4.03 -2.59 8.25
CA GLU A 85 -4.98 -2.63 7.13
C GLU A 85 -4.33 -2.09 5.84
N GLY A 86 -5.04 -2.21 4.71
CA GLY A 86 -4.61 -1.68 3.42
C GLY A 86 -4.07 -0.24 3.51
N ILE A 87 -3.01 0.08 2.76
CA ILE A 87 -2.29 1.37 2.88
C ILE A 87 -3.24 2.56 2.71
N GLY A 88 -4.24 2.48 1.82
CA GLY A 88 -5.24 3.53 1.62
C GLY A 88 -6.03 3.90 2.88
N TYR A 89 -6.09 3.01 3.87
CA TYR A 89 -6.75 3.21 5.15
C TYR A 89 -5.85 3.77 6.25
N ALA A 90 -4.54 3.91 6.00
CA ALA A 90 -3.57 4.39 6.98
C ALA A 90 -3.85 5.80 7.51
N GLY A 91 -4.73 6.57 6.87
CA GLY A 91 -5.28 7.80 7.44
C GLY A 91 -5.98 7.61 8.79
N ALA A 92 -6.37 6.37 9.16
CA ALA A 92 -6.92 6.04 10.48
C ALA A 92 -5.91 6.25 11.63
N ILE A 93 -4.60 6.32 11.35
CA ILE A 93 -3.58 6.74 12.31
C ILE A 93 -3.91 8.15 12.86
N GLY A 94 -4.51 9.01 12.04
CA GLY A 94 -4.97 10.33 12.46
C GLY A 94 -5.99 10.27 13.61
N LEU A 95 -6.94 9.33 13.57
CA LEU A 95 -7.97 9.19 14.62
C LEU A 95 -7.35 8.86 15.99
N MET A 96 -6.33 8.01 15.98
CA MET A 96 -5.55 7.70 17.19
C MET A 96 -4.76 8.92 17.65
N THR A 97 -4.15 9.64 16.72
CA THR A 97 -3.37 10.85 17.02
C THR A 97 -4.27 11.94 17.63
N ASP A 98 -5.48 12.12 17.11
CA ASP A 98 -6.47 13.06 17.64
C ASP A 98 -6.88 12.71 19.07
N TYR A 99 -7.11 11.42 19.35
CA TYR A 99 -7.40 10.95 20.71
C TYR A 99 -6.30 11.32 21.69
N TYR A 100 -5.04 10.98 21.39
CA TYR A 100 -3.94 11.24 22.32
C TYR A 100 -3.56 12.72 22.40
N THR A 101 -3.83 13.50 21.34
CA THR A 101 -3.75 14.96 21.39
C THR A 101 -4.80 15.54 22.35
N ALA A 102 -6.05 15.08 22.26
CA ALA A 102 -7.10 15.48 23.20
C ALA A 102 -6.78 15.05 24.64
N LEU A 103 -6.22 13.85 24.83
CA LEU A 103 -5.82 13.34 26.13
C LEU A 103 -4.69 14.17 26.74
N LEU A 104 -3.73 14.61 25.93
CA LEU A 104 -2.66 15.51 26.36
C LEU A 104 -3.25 16.84 26.90
N GLY A 105 -4.20 17.42 26.17
CA GLY A 105 -4.89 18.64 26.60
C GLY A 105 -5.71 18.43 27.88
N TRP A 106 -6.55 17.38 27.93
CA TRP A 106 -7.40 17.06 29.08
C TRP A 106 -6.59 16.71 30.34
N SER A 107 -5.39 16.15 30.18
CA SER A 107 -4.50 15.81 31.29
C SER A 107 -3.58 16.95 31.72
N ASP A 108 -3.76 18.17 31.20
CA ASP A 108 -2.90 19.33 31.44
C ASP A 108 -1.42 19.05 31.12
N GLY A 109 -1.15 18.31 30.05
CA GLY A 109 0.22 18.04 29.59
C GLY A 109 0.99 16.99 30.39
N ARG A 110 0.33 16.25 31.31
CA ARG A 110 1.01 15.32 32.23
C ARG A 110 1.79 14.20 31.54
N GLU A 111 1.27 13.65 30.44
CA GLU A 111 1.92 12.59 29.69
C GLU A 111 1.68 12.76 28.18
N ASN A 112 2.76 12.88 27.41
CA ASN A 112 2.68 12.95 25.96
C ASN A 112 2.98 11.58 25.33
N ARG A 113 1.91 10.78 25.20
CA ARG A 113 1.98 9.44 24.62
C ARG A 113 2.45 9.42 23.15
N LEU A 114 2.27 10.52 22.42
CA LEU A 114 2.64 10.66 20.99
C LEU A 114 4.15 10.70 20.75
N ALA A 115 4.95 11.04 21.77
CA ALA A 115 6.41 11.02 21.69
C ALA A 115 6.99 9.59 21.71
N SER A 116 6.18 8.62 22.14
CA SER A 116 6.58 7.24 22.40
C SER A 116 6.15 6.29 21.29
N ALA A 117 6.85 5.16 21.17
CA ALA A 117 6.49 4.13 20.20
C ALA A 117 5.03 3.65 20.36
N PRO A 118 4.32 3.31 19.28
CA PRO A 118 4.81 3.29 17.89
C PRO A 118 4.60 4.60 17.08
N PHE A 119 4.16 5.72 17.67
CA PHE A 119 3.75 6.92 16.90
C PHE A 119 4.83 7.49 15.97
N PRO A 120 6.08 7.72 16.41
CA PRO A 120 7.13 8.17 15.49
C PRO A 120 7.50 7.14 14.42
N GLN A 121 7.28 5.85 14.68
CA GLN A 121 7.51 4.78 13.71
C GLN A 121 6.39 4.75 12.66
N MET A 122 5.12 4.86 13.08
CA MET A 122 3.95 4.95 12.20
C MET A 122 4.08 6.09 11.20
N ALA A 123 4.49 7.27 11.66
CA ALA A 123 4.67 8.43 10.80
C ALA A 123 5.77 8.20 9.74
N ARG A 124 6.90 7.59 10.11
CA ARG A 124 7.99 7.26 9.17
C ARG A 124 7.59 6.16 8.17
N TRP A 125 6.85 5.14 8.62
CA TRP A 125 6.28 4.14 7.72
C TRP A 125 5.34 4.78 6.71
N PHE A 126 4.43 5.65 7.16
CA PHE A 126 3.51 6.37 6.27
C PHE A 126 4.24 7.20 5.22
N ILE A 127 5.27 7.97 5.61
CA ILE A 127 6.12 8.71 4.67
C ILE A 127 6.78 7.75 3.66
N SER A 128 7.24 6.58 4.09
CA SER A 128 7.88 5.60 3.20
C SER A 128 6.92 5.01 2.18
N MET A 129 5.62 4.94 2.48
CA MET A 129 4.57 4.46 1.58
C MET A 129 4.05 5.53 0.60
N THR A 130 4.67 6.71 0.58
CA THR A 130 4.22 7.83 -0.24
C THR A 130 5.05 8.04 -1.51
N VAL A 131 4.34 8.41 -2.57
CA VAL A 131 4.86 8.68 -3.91
C VAL A 131 4.59 10.14 -4.29
N PRO A 132 5.47 10.79 -5.07
CA PRO A 132 5.17 12.12 -5.61
C PRO A 132 3.92 12.08 -6.52
N PRO A 133 3.17 13.19 -6.63
CA PRO A 133 3.38 14.48 -5.96
C PRO A 133 2.79 14.55 -4.53
N GLY A 134 2.47 13.41 -3.89
CA GLY A 134 1.86 13.37 -2.56
C GLY A 134 0.68 12.41 -2.48
N HIS A 135 0.89 11.15 -2.84
CA HIS A 135 -0.10 10.07 -2.76
C HIS A 135 0.47 8.87 -2.00
N LEU A 136 -0.38 7.95 -1.59
CA LEU A 136 0.04 6.63 -1.10
C LEU A 136 0.11 5.64 -2.26
N PHE A 137 0.92 4.59 -2.10
CA PHE A 137 0.74 3.39 -2.93
C PHE A 137 -0.70 2.86 -2.81
N SER A 138 -1.27 2.38 -3.91
CA SER A 138 -2.68 1.93 -3.99
C SER A 138 -2.87 0.44 -3.64
N PHE A 139 -2.01 -0.14 -2.79
CA PHE A 139 -2.10 -1.55 -2.41
C PHE A 139 -3.34 -1.85 -1.55
N GLY A 140 -3.88 -3.06 -1.70
CA GLY A 140 -5.13 -3.45 -1.04
C GLY A 140 -6.28 -2.50 -1.40
N ASP A 141 -7.15 -2.21 -0.44
CA ASP A 141 -8.23 -1.22 -0.54
C ASP A 141 -7.67 0.22 -0.52
N GLY A 142 -6.81 0.49 -1.50
CA GLY A 142 -6.29 1.79 -1.84
C GLY A 142 -7.03 2.37 -3.03
N LYS A 143 -6.91 3.69 -3.19
CA LYS A 143 -7.40 4.41 -4.36
C LYS A 143 -6.22 5.12 -5.00
N LEU A 144 -6.02 4.87 -6.30
CA LEU A 144 -4.99 5.54 -7.06
C LEU A 144 -5.18 7.06 -6.98
N ASN A 145 -4.09 7.78 -6.71
CA ASN A 145 -4.07 9.25 -6.56
C ASN A 145 -5.01 9.82 -5.48
N ALA A 146 -5.40 9.01 -4.47
CA ALA A 146 -6.13 9.53 -3.33
C ALA A 146 -5.36 10.70 -2.68
N PRO A 147 -6.04 11.79 -2.28
CA PRO A 147 -5.41 12.87 -1.55
C PRO A 147 -4.79 12.35 -0.26
N LEU A 148 -3.55 12.77 0.00
CA LEU A 148 -2.89 12.45 1.26
C LEU A 148 -3.54 13.21 2.41
N LYS A 149 -3.70 12.52 3.55
CA LYS A 149 -4.09 13.12 4.83
C LYS A 149 -2.89 13.01 5.75
N ALA A 150 -2.03 14.03 5.77
CA ALA A 150 -0.81 14.05 6.56
C ALA A 150 -0.91 14.98 7.78
N ASP A 151 -2.03 15.69 7.95
CA ASP A 151 -2.18 16.80 8.91
C ASP A 151 -1.92 16.36 10.36
N TRP A 152 -2.36 15.15 10.71
CA TRP A 152 -2.13 14.54 12.03
C TRP A 152 -0.66 14.39 12.40
N MET A 153 0.26 14.38 11.43
CA MET A 153 1.69 14.26 11.72
C MET A 153 2.26 15.46 12.48
N ALA A 154 1.61 16.63 12.45
CA ALA A 154 2.06 17.80 13.21
C ALA A 154 2.14 17.49 14.72
N ALA A 155 1.13 16.82 15.28
CA ALA A 155 1.10 16.46 16.70
C ALA A 155 2.23 15.50 17.08
N ILE A 156 2.53 14.52 16.23
CA ILE A 156 3.64 13.58 16.44
C ILE A 156 4.98 14.29 16.26
N ALA A 157 5.10 15.18 15.26
CA ALA A 157 6.31 15.95 15.01
C ALA A 157 6.68 16.82 16.20
N ALA A 158 5.72 17.57 16.76
CA ALA A 158 5.92 18.38 17.96
C ALA A 158 6.28 17.51 19.18
N ALA A 159 5.54 16.42 19.40
CA ALA A 159 5.78 15.51 20.53
C ALA A 159 7.16 14.85 20.49
N ALA A 160 7.59 14.40 19.31
CA ALA A 160 8.87 13.72 19.10
C ALA A 160 10.03 14.66 18.75
N GLN A 161 9.75 15.98 18.62
CA GLN A 161 10.70 16.99 18.14
C GLN A 161 11.36 16.59 16.80
N ASP A 162 10.56 16.04 15.88
CA ASP A 162 11.03 15.53 14.59
C ASP A 162 10.74 16.51 13.43
N SER A 163 11.79 17.22 13.03
CA SER A 163 11.75 18.20 11.92
C SER A 163 11.35 17.62 10.55
N VAL A 164 11.55 16.32 10.32
CA VAL A 164 11.18 15.66 9.05
C VAL A 164 9.68 15.42 9.01
N LEU A 165 9.11 14.99 10.14
CA LEU A 165 7.65 14.84 10.24
C LEU A 165 6.94 16.19 10.10
N GLN A 166 7.51 17.26 10.66
CA GLN A 166 6.94 18.60 10.49
C GLN A 166 7.02 19.09 9.03
N ASP A 167 8.14 18.89 8.34
CA ASP A 167 8.25 19.19 6.90
C ASP A 167 7.18 18.48 6.08
N PHE A 168 6.99 17.19 6.35
CA PHE A 168 5.98 16.40 5.67
C PHE A 168 4.56 16.88 5.94
N ALA A 169 4.23 17.15 7.21
CA ALA A 169 2.92 17.68 7.62
C ALA A 169 2.61 19.02 6.94
N VAL A 170 3.56 19.95 6.93
CA VAL A 170 3.40 21.28 6.31
C VAL A 170 3.25 21.17 4.79
N ARG A 171 4.05 20.31 4.14
CA ARG A 171 4.06 20.14 2.69
C ARG A 171 2.77 19.50 2.17
N PHE A 172 2.28 18.46 2.84
CA PHE A 172 1.14 17.66 2.38
C PHE A 172 -0.14 17.86 3.21
N ARG A 173 -0.29 19.06 3.77
CA ARG A 173 -1.52 19.43 4.45
C ARG A 173 -2.72 19.33 3.51
N SER A 174 -3.82 18.77 3.98
CA SER A 174 -5.05 18.63 3.22
C SER A 174 -5.84 19.93 3.24
N VAL A 175 -6.58 20.23 2.16
CA VAL A 175 -7.60 21.30 2.19
C VAL A 175 -8.73 20.99 3.17
N ASN A 176 -8.88 19.72 3.55
CA ASN A 176 -9.84 19.24 4.54
C ASN A 176 -9.18 19.00 5.91
N ALA A 177 -7.99 19.54 6.16
CA ALA A 177 -7.33 19.46 7.45
C ALA A 177 -8.23 19.99 8.56
N ASP A 178 -8.31 19.29 9.68
CA ASP A 178 -8.98 19.81 10.87
C ASP A 178 -8.19 21.05 11.36
N PRO A 179 -8.83 22.23 11.53
CA PRO A 179 -8.16 23.41 12.06
C PRO A 179 -7.44 23.18 13.40
N VAL A 180 -7.88 22.20 14.20
CA VAL A 180 -7.20 21.79 15.45
C VAL A 180 -5.76 21.35 15.19
N GLN A 181 -5.44 20.81 14.02
CA GLN A 181 -4.07 20.41 13.68
C GLN A 181 -3.10 21.60 13.61
N LEU A 182 -3.60 22.82 13.36
CA LEU A 182 -2.77 24.03 13.43
C LEU A 182 -2.26 24.31 14.85
N LEU A 183 -2.99 23.86 15.88
CA LEU A 183 -2.58 23.99 17.28
C LEU A 183 -1.41 23.05 17.63
N CYS A 184 -1.18 22.03 16.81
CA CYS A 184 -0.15 21.03 16.99
C CYS A 184 1.16 21.38 16.27
N LEU A 185 1.18 22.42 15.43
CA LEU A 185 2.42 22.88 14.80
C LEU A 185 3.31 23.54 15.86
N ASP A 186 4.56 23.09 15.92
CA ASP A 186 5.58 23.69 16.78
C ASP A 186 6.28 24.81 15.98
N PRO A 187 6.07 26.10 16.35
CA PRO A 187 6.66 27.22 15.62
C PRO A 187 8.18 27.32 15.76
N ASP A 188 8.76 26.69 16.79
CA ASP A 188 10.20 26.72 17.05
C ASP A 188 10.92 25.55 16.34
N LEU A 189 10.20 24.48 16.00
CA LEU A 189 10.73 23.34 15.27
C LEU A 189 10.89 23.65 13.77
N GLN A 190 12.11 23.90 13.31
CA GLN A 190 12.33 24.21 11.88
C GLN A 190 12.13 22.98 10.98
N PRO A 191 11.23 23.04 9.97
CA PRO A 191 10.99 21.93 9.05
C PRO A 191 12.26 21.56 8.25
N ARG A 192 12.53 20.26 8.09
CA ARG A 192 13.67 19.77 7.31
C ARG A 192 13.26 18.64 6.37
N SER A 193 13.64 18.76 5.11
CA SER A 193 13.45 17.71 4.11
C SER A 193 14.04 16.36 4.55
N ALA A 194 13.34 15.29 4.16
CA ALA A 194 13.77 13.90 4.31
C ALA A 194 15.08 13.56 3.56
N THR A 195 15.51 14.39 2.60
CA THR A 195 16.76 14.18 1.85
C THR A 195 17.97 14.08 2.79
N GLY A 196 18.71 12.97 2.67
CA GLY A 196 19.86 12.64 3.53
C GLY A 196 19.51 12.32 4.98
N ARG A 197 18.22 12.18 5.32
CA ARG A 197 17.73 11.87 6.68
C ARG A 197 16.93 10.57 6.73
N LEU A 198 16.19 10.26 5.67
CA LEU A 198 15.51 8.99 5.49
C LEU A 198 16.21 8.18 4.39
N PRO A 199 16.31 6.86 4.53
CA PRO A 199 16.90 6.00 3.50
C PRO A 199 16.07 6.07 2.22
N LEU A 200 16.70 5.82 1.07
CA LEU A 200 16.02 5.79 -0.21
C LEU A 200 15.26 4.48 -0.46
N GLY A 201 15.51 3.43 0.33
CA GLY A 201 14.71 2.22 0.27
C GLY A 201 14.58 1.51 1.61
N ARG A 202 13.45 0.83 1.81
CA ARG A 202 13.16 0.05 3.01
C ARG A 202 12.18 -1.08 2.72
N ALA A 203 12.38 -2.20 3.41
CA ALA A 203 11.48 -3.34 3.42
C ALA A 203 10.91 -3.53 4.82
N TYR A 204 9.61 -3.34 4.95
CA TYR A 204 8.84 -3.59 6.17
C TYR A 204 8.27 -5.00 6.16
N ARG A 205 8.27 -5.69 7.30
CA ARG A 205 8.02 -7.15 7.34
C ARG A 205 6.68 -7.53 7.97
N ALA A 206 6.05 -6.63 8.73
CA ALA A 206 4.73 -6.87 9.28
C ALA A 206 3.60 -6.56 8.28
N HIS A 207 2.39 -7.06 8.58
CA HIS A 207 1.16 -6.87 7.81
C HIS A 207 1.33 -7.11 6.31
N GLY A 208 1.09 -6.11 5.45
CA GLY A 208 1.27 -6.20 3.99
C GLY A 208 2.71 -6.49 3.54
N ALA A 209 3.68 -6.40 4.45
CA ALA A 209 5.10 -6.60 4.19
C ALA A 209 5.56 -5.79 2.97
N CYS A 210 5.41 -4.47 3.10
CA CYS A 210 5.58 -3.51 2.01
C CYS A 210 7.05 -3.13 1.82
N VAL A 211 7.41 -2.89 0.57
CA VAL A 211 8.73 -2.44 0.14
C VAL A 211 8.55 -1.11 -0.59
N SER A 212 9.41 -0.15 -0.27
CA SER A 212 9.50 1.13 -0.99
C SER A 212 10.95 1.35 -1.37
N SER A 213 11.19 1.75 -2.61
CA SER A 213 12.49 2.15 -3.13
C SER A 213 12.32 3.36 -4.02
N ARG A 214 13.06 4.44 -3.77
CA ARG A 214 12.98 5.69 -4.51
C ARG A 214 14.36 6.22 -4.80
N THR A 215 14.45 7.10 -5.78
CA THR A 215 15.72 7.71 -6.23
C THR A 215 16.07 9.00 -5.50
N SER A 216 15.09 9.66 -4.89
CA SER A 216 15.27 10.93 -4.18
C SER A 216 14.10 11.22 -3.26
N TRP A 217 14.32 11.97 -2.17
CA TRP A 217 13.28 12.58 -1.34
C TRP A 217 12.87 13.99 -1.80
N ASP A 218 13.52 14.53 -2.83
CA ASP A 218 13.07 15.74 -3.52
C ASP A 218 11.83 15.42 -4.36
N TRP A 219 10.66 15.73 -3.84
CA TRP A 219 9.35 15.41 -4.42
C TRP A 219 9.16 15.92 -5.85
N ASP A 220 9.86 16.98 -6.24
CA ASP A 220 9.72 17.58 -7.57
C ASP A 220 10.78 17.05 -8.56
N LYS A 221 11.71 16.19 -8.09
CA LYS A 221 12.83 15.65 -8.88
C LYS A 221 13.07 14.15 -8.69
N THR A 222 12.13 13.42 -8.08
CA THR A 222 12.25 11.97 -7.92
C THR A 222 12.01 11.30 -9.28
N ALA A 223 13.09 10.85 -9.93
CA ALA A 223 13.04 10.21 -11.24
C ALA A 223 12.22 8.91 -11.24
N CYS A 224 12.38 8.09 -10.20
CA CYS A 224 11.69 6.80 -10.07
C CYS A 224 11.37 6.44 -8.61
N VAL A 225 10.18 5.88 -8.41
CA VAL A 225 9.74 5.19 -7.18
C VAL A 225 9.16 3.82 -7.53
N VAL A 226 9.64 2.79 -6.86
CA VAL A 226 9.17 1.40 -6.98
C VAL A 226 8.58 0.96 -5.66
N GLY A 227 7.33 0.51 -5.70
CA GLY A 227 6.65 -0.09 -4.56
C GLY A 227 6.49 -1.59 -4.77
N GLY A 228 6.49 -2.36 -3.69
CA GLY A 228 6.04 -3.75 -3.72
C GLY A 228 5.46 -4.22 -2.39
N LYS A 229 4.84 -5.39 -2.38
CA LYS A 229 4.34 -6.01 -1.15
C LYS A 229 4.41 -7.53 -1.22
N ALA A 230 4.64 -8.16 -0.07
CA ALA A 230 4.81 -9.61 0.01
C ALA A 230 3.63 -10.34 0.65
N ARG A 231 2.69 -9.63 1.27
CA ARG A 231 1.61 -10.21 2.07
C ARG A 231 0.32 -9.45 1.86
N ARG A 232 -0.78 -10.09 2.25
CA ARG A 232 -2.08 -9.44 2.46
C ARG A 232 -2.08 -8.79 3.83
N GLU A 233 -2.60 -7.58 3.91
CA GLU A 233 -2.89 -6.89 5.17
C GLU A 233 -3.93 -7.66 5.98
N ASP A 234 -3.99 -7.44 7.29
CA ASP A 234 -4.91 -8.18 8.17
C ASP A 234 -6.37 -7.89 7.80
N ASN A 235 -6.65 -6.68 7.30
CA ASN A 235 -7.95 -6.24 6.82
C ASN A 235 -7.79 -5.31 5.60
N HIS A 236 -8.88 -5.04 4.87
CA HIS A 236 -8.88 -4.22 3.65
C HIS A 236 -7.85 -4.69 2.60
N GLU A 237 -7.64 -6.00 2.57
CA GLU A 237 -6.67 -6.69 1.73
C GLU A 237 -7.25 -7.17 0.41
N HIS A 238 -6.36 -7.32 -0.58
CA HIS A 238 -6.60 -7.92 -1.88
C HIS A 238 -5.72 -9.17 -2.07
N ASN A 239 -5.88 -9.92 -3.16
CA ASN A 239 -5.00 -11.03 -3.53
C ASN A 239 -3.79 -10.55 -4.34
N ASP A 240 -3.04 -9.64 -3.75
CA ASP A 240 -1.89 -8.93 -4.33
C ASP A 240 -0.49 -9.22 -3.70
N PRO A 241 -0.24 -10.29 -2.90
CA PRO A 241 1.13 -10.70 -2.57
C PRO A 241 2.00 -10.86 -3.83
N GLY A 242 3.14 -10.17 -3.85
CA GLY A 242 4.05 -10.11 -4.99
C GLY A 242 3.91 -8.85 -5.84
N GLN A 243 2.96 -7.96 -5.54
CA GLN A 243 2.73 -6.72 -6.30
C GLN A 243 4.00 -5.91 -6.52
N VAL A 244 4.11 -5.31 -7.71
CA VAL A 244 5.14 -4.32 -8.05
C VAL A 244 4.47 -3.17 -8.79
N VAL A 245 4.76 -1.93 -8.38
CA VAL A 245 4.29 -0.70 -9.02
C VAL A 245 5.46 0.23 -9.28
N ILE A 246 5.38 1.02 -10.35
CA ILE A 246 6.46 1.89 -10.81
C ILE A 246 5.86 3.27 -11.10
N TYR A 247 6.45 4.29 -10.48
CA TYR A 247 6.18 5.69 -10.72
C TYR A 247 7.45 6.32 -11.30
N GLY A 248 7.31 7.13 -12.34
CA GLY A 248 8.41 7.86 -12.96
C GLY A 248 8.08 9.35 -13.05
N GLU A 249 9.00 10.22 -12.65
CA GLU A 249 8.82 11.69 -12.64
C GLU A 249 7.50 12.12 -11.97
N GLY A 250 7.11 11.44 -10.89
CA GLY A 250 5.85 11.68 -10.19
C GLY A 250 4.56 11.23 -10.91
N ARG A 251 4.67 10.51 -12.02
CA ARG A 251 3.54 9.88 -12.73
C ARG A 251 3.46 8.38 -12.46
N PRO A 252 2.26 7.81 -12.27
CA PRO A 252 2.08 6.36 -12.27
C PRO A 252 2.35 5.78 -13.68
N LEU A 253 3.11 4.70 -13.77
CA LEU A 253 3.42 4.01 -15.04
C LEU A 253 2.90 2.57 -15.01
N ILE A 254 3.42 1.77 -14.06
CA ILE A 254 2.92 0.44 -13.72
C ILE A 254 2.12 0.55 -12.42
N VAL A 255 0.85 0.18 -12.44
CA VAL A 255 -0.10 0.55 -11.40
C VAL A 255 -0.72 -0.64 -10.70
N ASP A 256 -1.17 -0.40 -9.47
CA ASP A 256 -2.30 -1.11 -8.89
C ASP A 256 -3.50 -0.19 -9.03
N TRP A 257 -4.58 -0.70 -9.59
CA TRP A 257 -5.80 0.06 -9.79
C TRP A 257 -6.57 0.29 -8.48
N GLY A 258 -6.35 -0.57 -7.48
CA GLY A 258 -7.07 -0.53 -6.21
C GLY A 258 -8.58 -0.62 -6.36
N THR A 259 -9.27 -0.37 -5.25
CA THR A 259 -10.73 -0.40 -5.21
C THR A 259 -11.32 0.84 -5.87
N HIS A 260 -12.51 0.68 -6.46
CA HIS A 260 -13.20 1.78 -7.12
C HIS A 260 -13.45 2.98 -6.19
N GLY A 261 -13.26 4.19 -6.72
CA GLY A 261 -13.28 5.42 -5.93
C GLY A 261 -14.66 5.81 -5.36
N ALA A 262 -15.74 5.50 -6.09
CA ALA A 262 -17.08 6.01 -5.76
C ALA A 262 -17.91 5.10 -4.84
N THR A 263 -17.71 3.78 -4.88
CA THR A 263 -18.55 2.80 -4.17
C THR A 263 -17.82 1.47 -4.06
N TYR A 264 -18.24 0.63 -3.10
CA TYR A 264 -17.70 -0.71 -2.91
C TYR A 264 -18.46 -1.74 -3.74
N PRO A 265 -17.76 -2.72 -4.34
CA PRO A 265 -18.41 -3.91 -4.88
C PRO A 265 -19.30 -4.59 -3.83
N ALA A 266 -20.45 -5.14 -4.25
CA ALA A 266 -21.43 -5.72 -3.32
C ALA A 266 -20.84 -6.82 -2.43
N GLY A 267 -19.92 -7.61 -3.00
CA GLY A 267 -19.27 -8.71 -2.30
C GLY A 267 -18.04 -8.31 -1.49
N PHE A 268 -17.61 -7.04 -1.49
CA PHE A 268 -16.32 -6.62 -0.94
C PHE A 268 -16.13 -7.00 0.54
N PHE A 269 -17.17 -6.84 1.36
CA PHE A 269 -17.11 -7.18 2.79
C PHE A 269 -17.58 -8.61 3.10
N THR A 270 -17.64 -9.49 2.10
CA THR A 270 -18.14 -10.88 2.21
C THR A 270 -17.10 -11.89 1.73
N GLU A 271 -17.43 -13.18 1.75
CA GLU A 271 -16.63 -14.25 1.15
C GLU A 271 -16.41 -14.07 -0.37
N ASN A 272 -17.24 -13.26 -1.02
CA ASN A 272 -17.16 -12.97 -2.45
C ASN A 272 -16.22 -11.81 -2.79
N ARG A 273 -15.42 -11.31 -1.83
CA ARG A 273 -14.48 -10.20 -2.07
C ARG A 273 -13.67 -10.43 -3.32
N PHE A 274 -13.07 -11.61 -3.46
CA PHE A 274 -12.12 -11.95 -4.52
C PHE A 274 -12.79 -12.43 -5.83
N ARG A 275 -14.05 -12.05 -6.06
CA ARG A 275 -14.76 -12.28 -7.32
C ARG A 275 -14.67 -11.11 -8.29
N TYR A 276 -14.19 -9.96 -7.81
CA TYR A 276 -14.06 -8.73 -8.56
C TYR A 276 -12.61 -8.57 -9.02
N PHE A 277 -12.42 -7.96 -10.18
CA PHE A 277 -11.07 -7.87 -10.74
C PHE A 277 -10.13 -7.08 -9.82
N ASP A 278 -10.61 -6.05 -9.14
CA ASP A 278 -9.82 -5.14 -8.30
C ASP A 278 -9.28 -5.78 -7.02
N THR A 279 -9.81 -6.93 -6.63
CA THR A 279 -9.44 -7.64 -5.39
C THR A 279 -8.81 -9.01 -5.64
N GLN A 280 -9.04 -9.63 -6.81
CA GLN A 280 -8.51 -10.96 -7.17
C GLN A 280 -7.11 -10.85 -7.79
N ALA A 281 -6.33 -11.94 -7.78
CA ALA A 281 -4.96 -11.93 -8.29
C ALA A 281 -4.80 -11.41 -9.73
N PHE A 282 -5.76 -11.69 -10.62
CA PHE A 282 -5.76 -11.19 -12.00
C PHE A 282 -5.82 -9.66 -12.13
N GLY A 283 -6.27 -8.94 -11.10
CA GLY A 283 -6.24 -7.48 -11.06
C GLY A 283 -4.88 -6.89 -10.81
N HIS A 284 -3.95 -7.68 -10.25
CA HIS A 284 -2.67 -7.21 -9.74
C HIS A 284 -1.53 -7.67 -10.64
N ASN A 285 -0.34 -7.09 -10.45
CA ASN A 285 0.82 -7.37 -11.29
C ASN A 285 1.53 -8.65 -10.88
N VAL A 286 0.81 -9.73 -10.57
CA VAL A 286 1.34 -10.98 -9.99
C VAL A 286 1.21 -12.14 -10.98
N LEU A 287 1.93 -13.23 -10.71
CA LEU A 287 1.69 -14.49 -11.41
C LEU A 287 0.34 -15.08 -10.98
N VAL A 288 -0.44 -15.54 -11.96
CA VAL A 288 -1.70 -16.27 -11.77
C VAL A 288 -1.57 -17.64 -12.43
N PHE A 289 -1.88 -18.69 -11.67
CA PHE A 289 -1.76 -20.08 -12.11
C PHE A 289 -3.14 -20.68 -12.36
N GLY A 290 -3.32 -21.39 -13.47
CA GLY A 290 -4.54 -22.13 -13.80
C GLY A 290 -5.82 -21.30 -13.90
N GLY A 291 -5.71 -19.97 -13.92
CA GLY A 291 -6.87 -19.07 -13.86
C GLY A 291 -7.62 -19.08 -12.52
N ARG A 292 -7.04 -19.69 -11.48
CA ARG A 292 -7.57 -19.70 -10.12
C ARG A 292 -6.97 -18.58 -9.28
N ASP A 293 -7.60 -18.30 -8.15
CA ASP A 293 -7.11 -17.31 -7.20
C ASP A 293 -6.31 -17.97 -6.06
N MET A 294 -5.68 -17.12 -5.25
CA MET A 294 -4.91 -17.51 -4.07
C MET A 294 -5.80 -18.21 -3.03
N ALA A 295 -5.19 -19.06 -2.21
CA ALA A 295 -5.87 -19.74 -1.12
C ALA A 295 -6.41 -18.72 -0.09
N SER A 296 -7.52 -19.08 0.56
CA SER A 296 -8.10 -18.26 1.63
C SER A 296 -7.06 -17.95 2.71
N CYS A 297 -6.96 -16.68 3.07
CA CYS A 297 -6.04 -16.19 4.09
C CYS A 297 -6.69 -15.98 5.46
N TYR A 298 -8.01 -16.18 5.57
CA TYR A 298 -8.76 -15.73 6.73
C TYR A 298 -8.69 -16.70 7.92
N GLU A 299 -8.36 -16.12 9.07
CA GLU A 299 -8.85 -16.58 10.36
C GLU A 299 -10.11 -15.78 10.71
N LEU A 300 -11.23 -16.45 10.97
CA LEU A 300 -12.49 -15.78 11.31
C LEU A 300 -12.64 -15.64 12.82
N HIS A 301 -13.11 -14.48 13.29
CA HIS A 301 -13.46 -14.31 14.69
C HIS A 301 -14.53 -15.33 15.12
N PRO A 302 -14.38 -16.02 16.27
CA PRO A 302 -15.28 -17.11 16.69
C PRO A 302 -16.77 -16.73 16.77
N ARG A 303 -17.08 -15.45 16.95
CA ARG A 303 -18.44 -14.92 17.09
C ARG A 303 -18.97 -14.19 15.87
N PHE A 304 -18.11 -13.80 14.93
CA PHE A 304 -18.46 -12.97 13.78
C PHE A 304 -18.11 -13.69 12.47
N THR A 305 -18.73 -14.85 12.27
CA THR A 305 -18.43 -15.77 11.16
C THR A 305 -19.45 -15.71 10.02
N GLN A 306 -20.57 -14.98 10.19
CA GLN A 306 -21.67 -14.92 9.23
C GLN A 306 -21.91 -13.49 8.73
N GLY A 307 -22.30 -13.35 7.46
CA GLY A 307 -22.63 -12.08 6.84
C GLY A 307 -21.39 -11.30 6.40
N ALA A 308 -21.36 -10.01 6.74
CA ALA A 308 -20.18 -9.20 6.48
C ALA A 308 -19.06 -9.64 7.41
N LEU A 309 -17.91 -10.02 6.84
CA LEU A 309 -16.77 -10.65 7.50
C LEU A 309 -15.96 -9.63 8.33
N HIS A 310 -16.62 -8.89 9.22
CA HIS A 310 -16.05 -7.77 9.96
C HIS A 310 -15.03 -8.17 11.04
N GLY A 311 -14.91 -9.46 11.36
CA GLY A 311 -13.93 -10.00 12.32
C GLY A 311 -12.91 -10.94 11.71
N LYS A 312 -12.69 -10.90 10.41
CA LYS A 312 -11.62 -11.70 9.78
C LYS A 312 -10.25 -11.05 9.99
N ARG A 313 -9.21 -11.88 10.03
CA ARG A 313 -7.81 -11.46 9.87
C ARG A 313 -7.13 -12.31 8.80
N ALA A 314 -6.40 -11.68 7.89
CA ALA A 314 -5.61 -12.41 6.90
C ALA A 314 -4.31 -12.97 7.51
N LEU A 315 -4.36 -14.11 8.19
CA LEU A 315 -3.21 -14.70 8.89
C LEU A 315 -2.60 -15.92 8.18
N HIS A 316 -3.33 -16.53 7.26
CA HIS A 316 -2.94 -17.77 6.60
C HIS A 316 -2.56 -17.57 5.14
N ALA A 317 -1.89 -18.56 4.55
CA ALA A 317 -1.50 -18.58 3.15
C ALA A 317 -0.81 -17.27 2.73
N GLN A 318 0.16 -16.80 3.51
CA GLN A 318 0.81 -15.50 3.28
C GLN A 318 2.11 -15.68 2.51
N GLY A 319 2.47 -14.67 1.70
CA GLY A 319 3.83 -14.57 1.19
C GLY A 319 4.80 -14.01 2.24
N ARG A 320 6.05 -13.76 1.85
CA ARG A 320 7.07 -13.16 2.72
C ARG A 320 8.19 -12.50 1.91
N ILE A 321 8.83 -11.52 2.52
CA ILE A 321 10.11 -10.99 2.03
C ILE A 321 11.22 -11.95 2.45
N VAL A 322 11.88 -12.59 1.49
CA VAL A 322 13.01 -13.50 1.71
C VAL A 322 14.27 -12.70 2.02
N SER A 323 14.58 -11.71 1.19
CA SER A 323 15.75 -10.86 1.31
C SER A 323 15.41 -9.45 0.82
N ALA A 324 16.12 -8.46 1.35
CA ALA A 324 16.04 -7.08 0.89
C ALA A 324 17.37 -6.36 1.23
N GLU A 325 17.90 -5.62 0.27
CA GLU A 325 19.11 -4.81 0.34
C GLU A 325 18.82 -3.46 -0.31
N PHE A 326 19.21 -2.37 0.34
CA PHE A 326 19.08 -1.00 -0.16
C PHE A 326 20.35 -0.22 0.09
N ASP A 327 20.68 0.65 -0.85
CA ASP A 327 21.83 1.53 -0.79
C ASP A 327 21.53 2.76 -1.63
N ASP A 328 21.64 3.93 -1.01
CA ASP A 328 21.27 5.19 -1.62
C ASP A 328 22.09 5.51 -2.89
N THR A 329 23.25 4.85 -3.09
CA THR A 329 24.14 5.09 -4.25
C THR A 329 23.72 4.35 -5.51
N TRP A 330 23.00 3.23 -5.42
CA TRP A 330 22.63 2.42 -6.61
C TRP A 330 21.18 1.93 -6.62
N GLY A 331 20.48 1.91 -5.49
CA GLY A 331 19.07 1.53 -5.41
C GLY A 331 18.80 0.36 -4.47
N GLY A 332 18.03 -0.62 -4.91
CA GLY A 332 17.59 -1.72 -4.05
C GLY A 332 17.35 -3.04 -4.77
N ARG A 333 17.53 -4.14 -4.03
CA ARG A 333 17.22 -5.50 -4.46
C ARG A 333 16.40 -6.20 -3.39
N TRP A 334 15.31 -6.86 -3.76
CA TRP A 334 14.56 -7.70 -2.83
C TRP A 334 13.96 -8.92 -3.50
N THR A 335 13.77 -9.98 -2.72
CA THR A 335 13.13 -11.22 -3.17
C THR A 335 11.92 -11.51 -2.30
N ILE A 336 10.80 -11.81 -2.94
CA ILE A 336 9.53 -12.17 -2.31
C ILE A 336 9.21 -13.62 -2.66
N ASP A 337 8.77 -14.38 -1.66
CA ASP A 337 8.25 -15.75 -1.82
C ASP A 337 6.75 -15.72 -1.58
N THR A 338 5.97 -16.06 -2.61
CA THR A 338 4.50 -16.11 -2.53
C THR A 338 3.94 -17.51 -2.73
N ALA A 339 4.80 -18.54 -2.83
CA ALA A 339 4.35 -19.93 -2.98
C ALA A 339 3.31 -20.35 -1.91
N PRO A 340 3.47 -19.98 -0.62
CA PRO A 340 2.49 -20.38 0.40
C PRO A 340 1.10 -19.76 0.23
N ALA A 341 0.95 -18.72 -0.61
CA ALA A 341 -0.35 -18.14 -0.93
C ALA A 341 -1.17 -18.97 -1.91
N TRP A 342 -0.56 -20.00 -2.51
CA TRP A 342 -1.15 -20.79 -3.57
C TRP A 342 -1.16 -22.28 -3.21
N THR A 343 -2.28 -22.96 -3.46
CA THR A 343 -2.31 -24.43 -3.50
C THR A 343 -1.55 -24.92 -4.74
N GLY A 344 -0.86 -26.06 -4.70
CA GLY A 344 -0.25 -26.68 -5.89
C GLY A 344 0.98 -25.96 -6.48
N VAL A 345 1.55 -24.99 -5.76
CA VAL A 345 2.73 -24.22 -6.17
C VAL A 345 3.88 -24.56 -5.24
N LYS A 346 4.97 -25.14 -5.77
CA LYS A 346 6.15 -25.53 -4.99
C LYS A 346 7.08 -24.36 -4.74
N ARG A 347 7.21 -23.48 -5.74
CA ARG A 347 8.06 -22.30 -5.71
C ARG A 347 7.38 -21.18 -6.48
N ASN A 348 7.46 -19.97 -5.93
CA ASN A 348 7.04 -18.74 -6.60
C ASN A 348 7.83 -17.58 -6.00
N LEU A 349 9.02 -17.36 -6.56
CA LEU A 349 9.94 -16.32 -6.15
C LEU A 349 9.89 -15.17 -7.15
N ARG A 350 9.74 -13.96 -6.62
CA ARG A 350 9.89 -12.73 -7.38
C ARG A 350 11.06 -11.94 -6.86
N THR A 351 12.09 -11.76 -7.67
CA THR A 351 13.24 -10.90 -7.35
C THR A 351 13.13 -9.60 -8.12
N VAL A 352 13.16 -8.47 -7.42
CA VAL A 352 13.17 -7.14 -8.01
C VAL A 352 14.53 -6.50 -7.77
N LEU A 353 15.08 -5.88 -8.81
CA LEU A 353 16.26 -5.01 -8.76
C LEU A 353 15.87 -3.64 -9.33
N HIS A 354 15.86 -2.63 -8.48
CA HIS A 354 15.71 -1.23 -8.85
C HIS A 354 17.09 -0.57 -8.85
N VAL A 355 17.57 -0.19 -10.04
CA VAL A 355 18.85 0.50 -10.24
C VAL A 355 18.56 1.96 -10.58
N HIS A 356 19.20 2.88 -9.86
CA HIS A 356 19.07 4.31 -10.12
C HIS A 356 19.56 4.67 -11.54
N PRO A 357 18.98 5.71 -12.18
CA PRO A 357 17.88 6.54 -11.71
C PRO A 357 16.48 5.99 -12.07
N GLY A 358 16.35 4.83 -12.73
CA GLY A 358 15.02 4.39 -13.19
C GLY A 358 14.97 3.08 -13.95
N ILE A 359 15.92 2.17 -13.72
CA ILE A 359 15.89 0.82 -14.27
C ILE A 359 15.26 -0.12 -13.24
N VAL A 360 14.24 -0.88 -13.63
CA VAL A 360 13.62 -1.90 -12.78
C VAL A 360 13.63 -3.24 -13.51
N ILE A 361 14.14 -4.26 -12.84
CA ILE A 361 14.24 -5.63 -13.36
C ILE A 361 13.47 -6.53 -12.40
N VAL A 362 12.53 -7.31 -12.93
CA VAL A 362 11.72 -8.27 -12.17
C VAL A 362 11.94 -9.65 -12.75
N LEU A 363 12.50 -10.55 -11.96
CA LEU A 363 12.65 -11.97 -12.27
C LEU A 363 11.62 -12.76 -11.47
N ASP A 364 10.66 -13.33 -12.20
CA ASP A 364 9.68 -14.28 -11.67
C ASP A 364 10.17 -15.70 -11.95
N ASP A 365 10.27 -16.51 -10.90
CA ASP A 365 10.70 -17.91 -10.96
C ASP A 365 9.72 -18.80 -10.19
N ALA A 366 8.91 -19.56 -10.93
CA ALA A 366 7.87 -20.42 -10.37
C ALA A 366 8.01 -21.88 -10.82
N GLU A 367 7.62 -22.79 -9.92
CA GLU A 367 7.49 -24.23 -10.15
C GLU A 367 6.17 -24.71 -9.54
N LEU A 368 5.41 -25.47 -10.32
CA LEU A 368 4.09 -25.99 -10.02
C LEU A 368 4.15 -27.52 -9.81
N GLU A 369 3.09 -28.07 -9.23
CA GLU A 369 2.91 -29.52 -9.15
C GLU A 369 2.49 -30.14 -10.49
N GLN A 370 1.80 -29.36 -11.32
CA GLN A 370 1.23 -29.81 -12.59
C GLN A 370 1.35 -28.72 -13.65
N THR A 371 1.25 -29.09 -14.91
CA THR A 371 1.18 -28.13 -16.01
C THR A 371 -0.12 -27.34 -15.94
N GLU A 372 -0.03 -26.02 -15.79
CA GLU A 372 -1.15 -25.10 -15.77
C GLU A 372 -0.91 -23.95 -16.76
N THR A 373 -1.93 -23.15 -17.05
CA THR A 373 -1.71 -21.82 -17.64
C THR A 373 -1.04 -20.93 -16.61
N ILE A 374 -0.02 -20.19 -17.02
CA ILE A 374 0.65 -19.18 -16.19
C ILE A 374 0.43 -17.83 -16.86
N SER A 375 -0.08 -16.87 -16.10
CA SER A 375 -0.38 -15.52 -16.55
C SER A 375 0.37 -14.50 -15.71
N LEU A 376 1.06 -13.57 -16.36
CA LEU A 376 1.59 -12.36 -15.72
C LEU A 376 0.96 -11.14 -16.39
N ARG A 377 0.25 -10.32 -15.62
CA ARG A 377 -0.28 -9.04 -16.09
C ARG A 377 0.58 -7.91 -15.56
N TRP A 378 0.85 -6.93 -16.40
CA TRP A 378 1.39 -5.63 -16.02
C TRP A 378 0.32 -4.59 -16.32
N ASN A 379 -0.39 -4.13 -15.29
CA ASN A 379 -1.37 -3.06 -15.40
C ASN A 379 -0.63 -1.74 -15.65
N THR A 380 -1.05 -1.02 -16.68
CA THR A 380 -0.43 0.22 -17.13
C THR A 380 -1.41 1.37 -16.99
N ILE A 381 -0.96 2.57 -16.63
CA ILE A 381 -1.86 3.72 -16.41
C ILE A 381 -2.72 4.07 -17.63
N GLN A 382 -2.21 3.81 -18.83
CA GLN A 382 -2.93 3.93 -20.10
C GLN A 382 -2.52 2.77 -21.02
N LYS A 383 -3.22 2.61 -22.14
CA LYS A 383 -2.93 1.53 -23.10
C LYS A 383 -1.54 1.76 -23.75
N PRO A 384 -0.58 0.82 -23.59
CA PRO A 384 0.75 0.97 -24.17
C PRO A 384 0.75 0.48 -25.63
N GLN A 385 1.82 0.79 -26.35
CA GLN A 385 2.10 0.16 -27.64
C GLN A 385 2.86 -1.14 -27.37
N LEU A 386 2.29 -2.29 -27.75
CA LEU A 386 2.85 -3.63 -27.54
C LEU A 386 3.32 -4.23 -28.87
N THR A 387 4.51 -4.83 -28.87
CA THR A 387 5.04 -5.61 -29.97
C THR A 387 4.88 -7.11 -29.71
N ALA A 388 4.99 -7.92 -30.77
CA ALA A 388 4.80 -9.37 -30.69
C ALA A 388 5.87 -10.09 -29.86
N ASP A 389 7.06 -9.52 -29.75
CA ASP A 389 8.19 -10.04 -28.97
C ASP A 389 8.16 -9.62 -27.49
N GLY A 390 7.07 -8.99 -27.03
CA GLY A 390 6.86 -8.67 -25.62
C GLY A 390 7.45 -7.34 -25.16
N ALA A 391 7.95 -6.51 -26.10
CA ALA A 391 8.31 -5.13 -25.81
C ALA A 391 7.04 -4.28 -25.74
N PHE A 392 6.97 -3.36 -24.78
CA PHE A 392 5.91 -2.37 -24.78
C PHE A 392 6.41 -1.01 -24.29
N VAL A 393 5.81 0.04 -24.84
CA VAL A 393 6.17 1.42 -24.53
C VAL A 393 4.95 2.21 -24.07
N LEU A 394 5.19 3.06 -23.07
CA LEU A 394 4.21 3.98 -22.51
C LEU A 394 4.79 5.39 -22.59
N GLU A 395 4.10 6.32 -23.25
CA GLU A 395 4.55 7.72 -23.38
C GLU A 395 3.48 8.64 -22.79
N LEU A 396 3.84 9.30 -21.70
CA LEU A 396 3.09 10.41 -21.11
C LEU A 396 3.75 11.74 -21.52
N ASP A 397 3.17 12.86 -21.11
CA ASP A 397 3.63 14.19 -21.52
C ASP A 397 5.08 14.49 -21.08
N ASP A 398 5.45 14.06 -19.88
CA ASP A 398 6.70 14.40 -19.19
C ASP A 398 7.59 13.18 -18.87
N VAL A 399 7.10 11.96 -19.12
CA VAL A 399 7.82 10.72 -18.83
C VAL A 399 7.39 9.60 -19.76
N SER A 400 8.31 8.68 -20.03
CA SER A 400 8.04 7.45 -20.77
C SER A 400 8.62 6.22 -20.08
N LEU A 401 8.12 5.05 -20.46
CA LEU A 401 8.55 3.76 -19.98
C LEU A 401 8.83 2.83 -21.17
N ALA A 402 10.06 2.33 -21.26
CA ALA A 402 10.38 1.19 -22.12
C ALA A 402 10.32 -0.10 -21.30
N ALA A 403 9.54 -1.07 -21.76
CA ALA A 403 9.43 -2.36 -21.11
C ALA A 403 9.66 -3.53 -22.07
N GLN A 404 10.09 -4.65 -21.52
CA GLN A 404 10.30 -5.91 -22.25
C GLN A 404 10.03 -7.08 -21.30
N VAL A 405 9.20 -8.04 -21.71
CA VAL A 405 9.00 -9.29 -20.97
C VAL A 405 9.50 -10.45 -21.83
N ILE A 406 10.33 -11.33 -21.28
CA ILE A 406 10.85 -12.52 -21.97
C ILE A 406 10.79 -13.76 -21.07
N SER A 407 10.65 -14.93 -21.69
CA SER A 407 10.91 -16.22 -21.05
C SER A 407 12.40 -16.56 -21.17
N LEU A 408 13.03 -16.94 -20.05
CA LEU A 408 14.43 -17.36 -19.99
C LEU A 408 14.60 -18.87 -20.17
N ASP A 409 13.56 -19.64 -19.87
CA ASP A 409 13.51 -21.09 -19.98
C ASP A 409 13.11 -21.59 -21.38
N GLY A 410 12.97 -20.68 -22.34
CA GLY A 410 12.66 -21.00 -23.75
C GLY A 410 11.23 -21.46 -23.98
N GLN A 411 10.36 -21.35 -22.97
CA GLN A 411 8.94 -21.68 -23.10
C GLN A 411 8.27 -20.70 -24.07
N PRO A 412 7.46 -21.18 -25.03
CA PRO A 412 6.67 -20.30 -25.88
C PRO A 412 5.75 -19.42 -25.04
N VAL A 413 5.88 -18.10 -25.19
CA VAL A 413 5.02 -17.11 -24.54
C VAL A 413 4.16 -16.39 -25.58
N THR A 414 2.96 -16.00 -25.18
CA THR A 414 2.09 -15.11 -25.94
C THR A 414 1.91 -13.81 -25.18
N HIS A 415 2.08 -12.69 -25.87
CA HIS A 415 1.83 -11.35 -25.32
C HIS A 415 0.54 -10.77 -25.91
N ARG A 416 -0.30 -10.18 -25.06
CA ARG A 416 -1.50 -9.48 -25.53
C ARG A 416 -1.85 -8.27 -24.68
N LEU A 417 -2.55 -7.32 -25.29
CA LEU A 417 -3.21 -6.23 -24.58
C LEU A 417 -4.59 -6.68 -24.13
N GLY A 418 -4.96 -6.29 -22.92
CA GLY A 418 -6.31 -6.45 -22.39
C GLY A 418 -6.74 -5.23 -21.59
N ASN A 419 -7.96 -5.31 -21.07
CA ASN A 419 -8.53 -4.29 -20.19
C ASN A 419 -9.32 -5.00 -19.09
N GLN A 420 -9.08 -4.62 -17.84
CA GLN A 420 -9.85 -5.16 -16.72
C GLN A 420 -11.29 -4.68 -16.81
N HIS A 421 -12.23 -5.54 -16.46
CA HIS A 421 -13.64 -5.19 -16.49
C HIS A 421 -14.40 -6.00 -15.44
N TYR A 422 -15.42 -5.38 -14.86
CA TYR A 422 -16.38 -6.09 -14.05
C TYR A 422 -17.28 -6.95 -14.95
N THR A 423 -17.62 -8.17 -14.50
CA THR A 423 -18.46 -9.10 -15.27
C THR A 423 -19.60 -9.61 -14.41
N ALA A 424 -20.79 -9.73 -14.98
CA ALA A 424 -21.95 -10.28 -14.25
C ALA A 424 -21.66 -11.72 -13.76
N PRO A 425 -22.09 -12.10 -12.54
CA PRO A 425 -22.87 -11.31 -11.57
C PRO A 425 -22.03 -10.36 -10.68
N TRP A 426 -20.72 -10.32 -10.86
CA TRP A 426 -19.75 -9.54 -10.07
C TRP A 426 -19.48 -8.16 -10.68
N ASN A 427 -20.56 -7.44 -10.99
CA ASN A 427 -20.53 -6.10 -11.58
C ASN A 427 -21.42 -5.10 -10.86
N GLN A 428 -21.89 -5.42 -9.66
CA GLN A 428 -22.74 -4.52 -8.87
C GLN A 428 -22.02 -4.02 -7.62
N ASP A 429 -22.38 -2.82 -7.22
CA ASP A 429 -21.99 -2.21 -5.97
C ASP A 429 -22.89 -2.66 -4.81
N GLN A 430 -22.53 -2.26 -3.59
CA GLN A 430 -23.27 -2.59 -2.36
C GLN A 430 -24.73 -2.11 -2.32
N PHE A 431 -25.15 -1.26 -3.27
CA PHE A 431 -26.52 -0.78 -3.41
C PHE A 431 -27.26 -1.45 -4.58
N GLY A 432 -26.63 -2.43 -5.24
CA GLY A 432 -27.18 -3.14 -6.40
C GLY A 432 -27.07 -2.36 -7.71
N ILE A 433 -26.28 -1.28 -7.74
CA ILE A 433 -26.06 -0.45 -8.93
C ILE A 433 -24.85 -1.02 -9.67
N GLU A 434 -24.92 -1.09 -11.00
CA GLU A 434 -23.78 -1.55 -11.80
C GLU A 434 -22.55 -0.64 -11.58
N LEU A 435 -21.42 -1.26 -11.28
CA LEU A 435 -20.15 -0.57 -11.10
C LEU A 435 -19.76 0.08 -12.43
N PRO A 436 -19.34 1.36 -12.42
CA PRO A 436 -18.97 2.04 -13.64
C PRO A 436 -17.76 1.36 -14.29
N ALA A 437 -17.77 1.32 -15.62
CA ALA A 437 -16.62 0.84 -16.39
C ALA A 437 -15.39 1.70 -16.08
N ARG A 438 -14.23 1.05 -15.99
CA ARG A 438 -12.93 1.69 -15.75
C ARG A 438 -12.02 1.34 -16.92
N ASP A 439 -11.26 2.32 -17.41
CA ASP A 439 -10.20 2.03 -18.36
C ASP A 439 -8.96 1.56 -17.59
N CYS A 440 -8.84 0.24 -17.44
CA CYS A 440 -7.80 -0.43 -16.67
C CYS A 440 -6.96 -1.36 -17.57
N PRO A 441 -6.17 -0.81 -18.51
CA PRO A 441 -5.41 -1.62 -19.46
C PRO A 441 -4.28 -2.40 -18.79
N TYR A 442 -3.92 -3.52 -19.42
CA TYR A 442 -2.79 -4.33 -19.03
C TYR A 442 -2.10 -4.99 -20.23
N VAL A 443 -0.82 -5.29 -20.06
CA VAL A 443 -0.06 -6.22 -20.92
C VAL A 443 -0.01 -7.56 -20.23
N GLU A 444 -0.45 -8.62 -20.90
CA GLU A 444 -0.45 -9.99 -20.35
C GLU A 444 0.56 -10.85 -21.11
N THR A 445 1.38 -11.57 -20.36
CA THR A 445 2.26 -12.63 -20.84
C THR A 445 1.68 -13.97 -20.39
N LEU A 446 1.40 -14.85 -21.35
CA LEU A 446 0.78 -16.16 -21.14
C LEU A 446 1.69 -17.28 -21.61
N LEU A 447 1.73 -18.36 -20.85
CA LEU A 447 2.34 -19.64 -21.22
C LEU A 447 1.59 -20.81 -20.58
N THR A 448 1.89 -22.03 -21.01
CA THR A 448 1.37 -23.26 -20.40
C THR A 448 2.54 -24.16 -20.06
N SER A 449 2.79 -24.38 -18.78
CA SER A 449 3.98 -25.07 -18.28
C SER A 449 3.80 -25.46 -16.80
N ASP A 450 4.65 -26.35 -16.30
CA ASP A 450 4.78 -26.63 -14.86
C ASP A 450 5.80 -25.70 -14.17
N ARG A 451 6.46 -24.84 -14.94
CA ARG A 451 7.48 -23.90 -14.48
C ARG A 451 7.52 -22.65 -15.34
N CYS A 452 7.99 -21.54 -14.78
CA CYS A 452 8.32 -20.37 -15.58
C CYS A 452 9.51 -19.62 -14.99
N ARG A 453 10.38 -19.10 -15.88
CA ARG A 453 11.30 -18.01 -15.56
C ARG A 453 11.02 -16.83 -16.49
N LEU A 454 10.28 -15.84 -15.99
CA LEU A 454 9.95 -14.63 -16.73
C LEU A 454 10.81 -13.47 -16.24
N LEU A 455 11.47 -12.77 -17.18
CA LEU A 455 12.22 -11.56 -16.91
C LEU A 455 11.45 -10.37 -17.51
N ALA A 456 10.95 -9.49 -16.64
CA ALA A 456 10.39 -8.21 -17.03
C ALA A 456 11.41 -7.09 -16.76
N LEU A 457 11.63 -6.27 -17.77
CA LEU A 457 12.57 -5.16 -17.77
C LEU A 457 11.80 -3.87 -17.96
N PHE A 458 12.18 -2.84 -17.22
CA PHE A 458 11.55 -1.53 -17.24
C PHE A 458 12.62 -0.44 -17.18
N ALA A 459 12.50 0.56 -18.04
CA ALA A 459 13.37 1.73 -18.05
C ALA A 459 12.51 2.99 -18.10
N VAL A 460 12.46 3.69 -16.98
CA VAL A 460 11.83 5.01 -16.84
C VAL A 460 12.73 6.04 -17.51
N GLN A 461 12.17 6.85 -18.40
CA GLN A 461 12.92 7.84 -19.18
C GLN A 461 12.21 9.20 -19.11
N PRO A 462 12.94 10.29 -18.82
CA PRO A 462 12.36 11.62 -18.80
C PRO A 462 11.90 12.04 -20.20
N GLY A 463 10.80 12.78 -20.27
CA GLY A 463 10.19 13.26 -21.51
C GLY A 463 9.32 12.22 -22.22
N ASN A 464 8.74 12.65 -23.34
CA ASN A 464 7.72 11.91 -24.09
C ASN A 464 8.27 11.03 -25.23
N ARG A 465 9.55 10.64 -25.17
CA ARG A 465 10.18 9.81 -26.19
C ARG A 465 10.88 8.64 -25.55
N THR A 466 10.51 7.44 -26.01
CA THR A 466 11.05 6.21 -25.47
C THR A 466 12.22 5.68 -26.31
N THR A 467 13.34 5.37 -25.65
CA THR A 467 14.37 4.48 -26.21
C THR A 467 14.06 3.05 -25.79
N ALA A 468 13.71 2.19 -26.75
CA ALA A 468 13.41 0.80 -26.49
C ALA A 468 14.65 0.03 -26.00
N TRP A 469 14.42 -1.09 -25.30
CA TRP A 469 15.47 -2.06 -24.99
C TRP A 469 16.10 -2.59 -26.29
N SER A 470 17.42 -2.71 -26.31
CA SER A 470 18.16 -3.26 -27.45
C SER A 470 18.59 -4.68 -27.13
N ARG A 471 18.41 -5.61 -28.07
CA ARG A 471 18.86 -7.00 -27.95
C ARG A 471 19.92 -7.34 -28.96
N GLN A 472 21.05 -7.86 -28.49
CA GLN A 472 22.10 -8.45 -29.32
C GLN A 472 22.42 -9.85 -28.78
N LYS A 473 21.99 -10.90 -29.51
CA LYS A 473 22.11 -12.30 -29.07
C LYS A 473 21.47 -12.51 -27.68
N ASN A 474 22.29 -12.82 -26.67
CA ASN A 474 21.89 -13.07 -25.29
C ASN A 474 22.13 -11.86 -24.37
N THR A 475 22.47 -10.71 -24.94
CA THR A 475 22.67 -9.47 -24.18
C THR A 475 21.54 -8.50 -24.49
N LEU A 476 20.90 -8.00 -23.44
CA LEU A 476 19.98 -6.87 -23.49
C LEU A 476 20.66 -5.62 -22.93
N SER A 477 20.38 -4.47 -23.53
CA SER A 477 20.81 -3.19 -23.00
C SER A 477 19.66 -2.21 -22.91
N GLY A 478 19.68 -1.40 -21.85
CA GLY A 478 18.67 -0.39 -21.56
C GLY A 478 19.31 0.87 -20.99
N LEU A 479 18.59 1.97 -21.08
CA LEU A 479 19.03 3.29 -20.64
C LEU A 479 17.93 3.95 -19.79
N SER A 480 18.34 4.60 -18.71
CA SER A 480 17.49 5.52 -17.93
C SER A 480 18.35 6.72 -17.50
N GLY A 481 18.00 7.91 -17.98
CA GLY A 481 18.86 9.09 -17.86
C GLY A 481 20.25 8.83 -18.42
N ASP A 482 21.29 9.11 -17.64
CA ASP A 482 22.69 8.86 -18.00
C ASP A 482 23.17 7.44 -17.64
N THR A 483 22.30 6.58 -17.08
CA THR A 483 22.67 5.21 -16.70
C THR A 483 22.28 4.22 -17.79
N SER A 484 23.30 3.57 -18.35
CA SER A 484 23.13 2.38 -19.18
C SER A 484 23.35 1.11 -18.36
N ILE A 485 22.57 0.07 -18.63
CA ILE A 485 22.81 -1.27 -18.10
C ILE A 485 22.92 -2.31 -19.20
N GLU A 486 23.71 -3.34 -18.93
CA GLU A 486 23.82 -4.54 -19.76
C GLU A 486 23.34 -5.75 -18.96
N ILE A 487 22.54 -6.59 -19.61
CA ILE A 487 21.96 -7.79 -19.01
C ILE A 487 22.38 -8.97 -19.87
N GLU A 488 23.21 -9.83 -19.32
CA GLU A 488 23.58 -11.10 -19.93
C GLU A 488 22.61 -12.19 -19.47
N LEU A 489 21.98 -12.84 -20.44
CA LEU A 489 20.92 -13.82 -20.24
C LEU A 489 21.46 -15.24 -20.41
N SER A 490 21.13 -16.10 -19.46
CA SER A 490 21.15 -17.54 -19.65
C SER A 490 19.91 -18.19 -19.05
N ALA A 491 19.75 -19.49 -19.27
CA ALA A 491 18.64 -20.25 -18.70
C ALA A 491 18.67 -20.29 -17.16
N ASP A 492 19.86 -20.18 -16.55
CA ASP A 492 20.06 -20.39 -15.11
C ASP A 492 20.43 -19.09 -14.35
N HIS A 493 21.06 -18.13 -15.01
CA HIS A 493 21.51 -16.89 -14.39
C HIS A 493 21.17 -15.65 -15.24
N VAL A 494 20.85 -14.56 -14.55
CA VAL A 494 20.75 -13.23 -15.14
C VAL A 494 21.83 -12.37 -14.50
N ILE A 495 22.77 -11.90 -15.31
CA ILE A 495 23.86 -11.03 -14.85
C ILE A 495 23.59 -9.61 -15.33
N VAL A 496 23.37 -8.70 -14.39
CA VAL A 496 23.12 -7.27 -14.65
C VAL A 496 24.40 -6.51 -14.34
N ARG A 497 24.88 -5.70 -15.28
CA ARG A 497 26.07 -4.85 -15.12
C ARG A 497 25.68 -3.39 -15.30
N SER A 498 26.12 -2.55 -14.38
CA SER A 498 26.00 -1.10 -14.52
C SER A 498 27.39 -0.47 -14.40
N ALA A 499 27.83 0.15 -15.49
CA ALA A 499 29.10 0.85 -15.53
C ALA A 499 29.08 2.09 -14.63
N SER A 500 27.96 2.83 -14.59
CA SER A 500 27.82 4.05 -13.77
C SER A 500 27.91 3.78 -12.27
N HIS A 501 27.50 2.59 -11.83
CA HIS A 501 27.54 2.19 -10.42
C HIS A 501 28.75 1.29 -10.09
N HIS A 502 29.60 0.96 -11.08
CA HIS A 502 30.71 0.00 -10.95
C HIS A 502 30.28 -1.32 -10.28
N ARG A 503 29.09 -1.83 -10.60
CA ARG A 503 28.47 -2.97 -9.90
C ARG A 503 27.93 -4.01 -10.87
N THR A 504 28.03 -5.26 -10.43
CA THR A 504 27.43 -6.42 -11.09
C THR A 504 26.49 -7.11 -10.11
N TRP A 505 25.29 -7.44 -10.55
CA TRP A 505 24.32 -8.21 -9.79
C TRP A 505 24.05 -9.53 -10.51
N GLN A 506 23.92 -10.60 -9.74
CA GLN A 506 23.44 -11.89 -10.21
C GLN A 506 22.05 -12.13 -9.60
N LEU A 507 21.03 -12.23 -10.46
CA LEU A 507 19.65 -12.49 -10.06
C LEU A 507 19.33 -13.99 -10.04
#